data_AF-A0A662ITD4-F1
#
_entry.id   AF-A0A662ITD4-F1
#
_cell.length_a   1.000
_cell.length_b   1.000
_cell.length_c   1.000
_cell.angle_alpha   90.00
_cell.angle_beta   90.00
_cell.angle_gamma   90.00
#
_symmetry.space_group_name_H-M   'P 1'
#
loop_
_entity.id
_entity.type
_entity.pdbx_description
1 polymer ?
#
loop_
_entity_poly.entity_id
_entity_poly.type
_entity_poly.pdbx_seq_one_letter_code
_entity_poly.pdbx_strand_id
1 'polypeptide(L)'
;MKWYTHLTCITLMLAIISRFFPLTLGFILFSLIGSILPDLLESWLGLLHRSKYVHNLATAIPLILLGMFSEWMMALGLAYAHHIILDTTTVTGSYICNHRVRGSLKTGNLMHNIIIVLIHVFTSLAIIILGNY
;
A
#
# COMPACT_ATOMS: atom_id res chain seq x y z
N MET A 1 -0.12 7.52 -5.45
CA MET A 1 -0.18 8.82 -4.75
C MET A 1 1.25 9.29 -4.57
N LYS A 2 1.52 10.40 -3.85
CA LYS A 2 2.91 10.71 -3.52
C LYS A 2 3.43 9.70 -2.50
N TRP A 3 4.72 9.39 -2.55
CA TRP A 3 5.36 8.39 -1.67
C TRP A 3 5.07 8.64 -0.18
N TYR A 4 5.03 9.90 0.27
CA TYR A 4 4.73 10.23 1.66
C TYR A 4 3.31 9.81 2.06
N THR A 5 2.33 9.86 1.14
CA THR A 5 0.96 9.39 1.40
C THR A 5 0.93 7.88 1.60
N HIS A 6 1.69 7.13 0.80
CA HIS A 6 1.80 5.69 0.98
C HIS A 6 2.40 5.34 2.35
N LEU A 7 3.50 5.99 2.73
CA LEU A 7 4.13 5.80 4.04
C LEU A 7 3.20 6.18 5.20
N THR A 8 2.50 7.30 5.12
CA THR A 8 1.55 7.71 6.16
C THR A 8 0.40 6.70 6.28
N CYS A 9 -0.20 6.30 5.16
CA CYS A 9 -1.32 5.36 5.16
C CYS A 9 -0.91 3.98 5.68
N ILE A 10 0.24 3.43 5.27
CA ILE A 10 0.70 2.13 5.79
C ILE A 10 1.04 2.23 7.29
N THR A 11 1.61 3.36 7.74
CA THR A 11 1.90 3.57 9.18
C THR A 11 0.61 3.57 10.00
N LEU A 12 -0.45 4.22 9.51
CA LEU A 12 -1.77 4.18 10.16
C LEU A 12 -2.32 2.74 10.20
N MET A 13 -2.23 1.99 9.10
CA MET A 13 -2.66 0.60 9.06
C MET A 13 -1.88 -0.27 10.06
N LEU A 14 -0.56 -0.13 10.12
CA LEU A 14 0.28 -0.85 11.07
C LEU A 14 -0.06 -0.48 12.52
N ALA A 15 -0.33 0.80 12.80
CA ALA A 15 -0.75 1.23 14.13
C ALA A 15 -2.06 0.56 14.58
N ILE A 16 -3.06 0.46 13.68
CA ILE A 16 -4.31 -0.26 13.98
C ILE A 16 -4.03 -1.74 14.22
N ILE A 17 -3.30 -2.39 13.31
CA ILE A 17 -3.01 -3.83 13.41
C ILE A 17 -2.25 -4.12 14.70
N SER A 18 -1.31 -3.26 15.09
CA SER A 18 -0.51 -3.39 16.31
C SER A 18 -1.35 -3.40 17.60
N ARG A 19 -2.58 -2.86 17.55
CA ARG A 19 -3.51 -2.90 18.67
C ARG A 19 -4.09 -4.30 18.90
N PHE A 20 -4.26 -5.07 17.83
CA PHE A 20 -4.87 -6.39 17.86
C PHE A 20 -3.81 -7.51 17.88
N PHE A 21 -2.65 -7.28 17.27
CA PHE A 21 -1.57 -8.25 17.15
C PHE A 21 -0.22 -7.58 17.37
N PRO A 22 0.68 -8.11 18.22
CA PRO A 22 2.01 -7.55 18.39
C PRO A 22 2.79 -7.68 17.08
N LEU A 23 3.24 -6.56 16.52
CA LEU A 23 4.04 -6.53 15.31
C LEU A 23 5.54 -6.55 15.64
N THR A 24 6.30 -7.40 14.94
CA THR A 24 7.76 -7.39 15.04
C THR A 24 8.33 -6.16 14.35
N LEU A 25 9.54 -5.73 14.76
CA LEU A 25 10.26 -4.64 14.07
C LEU A 25 10.47 -4.98 12.59
N GLY A 26 10.76 -6.24 12.28
CA GLY A 26 10.90 -6.74 10.91
C GLY A 26 9.64 -6.51 10.08
N PHE A 27 8.48 -6.88 10.61
CA PHE A 27 7.19 -6.66 9.93
C PHE A 27 6.94 -5.18 9.63
N ILE A 28 7.23 -4.29 10.59
CA ILE A 28 7.05 -2.84 10.42
C ILE A 28 7.97 -2.31 9.32
N LEU A 29 9.27 -2.60 9.40
CA LEU A 29 10.26 -2.09 8.43
C LEU A 29 9.97 -2.60 7.01
N PHE A 30 9.66 -3.88 6.86
CA PHE A 30 9.38 -4.47 5.55
C PHE A 30 8.04 -3.98 4.97
N SER A 31 7.05 -3.65 5.82
CA SER A 31 5.83 -2.99 5.37
C SER A 31 6.09 -1.57 4.86
N LEU A 32 6.94 -0.80 5.54
CA LEU A 32 7.32 0.55 5.08
C LEU A 32 8.04 0.47 3.73
N ILE A 33 8.99 -0.45 3.57
CA ILE A 33 9.68 -0.71 2.29
C ILE A 33 8.67 -1.14 1.23
N GLY A 34 7.81 -2.10 1.53
CA GLY A 34 6.80 -2.63 0.60
C GLY A 34 5.85 -1.57 0.08
N SER A 35 5.51 -0.58 0.92
CA SER A 35 4.63 0.53 0.55
C SER A 35 5.21 1.49 -0.49
N ILE A 36 6.52 1.44 -0.77
CA ILE A 36 7.19 2.24 -1.80
C ILE A 36 7.95 1.37 -2.81
N LEU A 37 8.00 0.06 -2.58
CA LEU A 37 8.76 -0.88 -3.40
C LEU A 37 8.37 -0.87 -4.88
N PRO A 38 7.08 -0.75 -5.29
CA PRO A 38 6.73 -0.64 -6.70
C PRO A 38 7.47 0.51 -7.41
N ASP A 39 7.52 1.69 -6.79
CA ASP A 39 8.17 2.87 -7.34
C ASP A 39 9.70 2.68 -7.41
N LEU A 40 10.28 2.05 -6.37
CA LEU A 40 11.71 1.75 -6.33
C LEU A 40 12.11 0.75 -7.42
N LEU A 41 11.34 -0.33 -7.59
CA LEU A 41 11.60 -1.34 -8.62
C LEU A 41 11.56 -0.73 -10.02
N GLU A 42 10.60 0.15 -10.30
CA GLU A 42 10.54 0.82 -11.61
C GLU A 42 11.74 1.72 -11.84
N SER A 43 12.12 2.50 -10.84
CA SER A 43 13.31 3.35 -10.90
C SER A 43 14.58 2.54 -11.14
N TRP A 44 14.78 1.45 -10.37
CA TRP A 44 15.96 0.60 -10.46
C TRP A 44 16.04 -0.19 -11.76
N LEU A 45 14.90 -0.62 -12.30
CA LEU A 45 14.82 -1.36 -13.57
C LEU A 45 14.68 -0.46 -14.80
N GLY A 46 14.66 0.86 -14.63
CA GLY A 46 14.48 1.82 -15.72
C GLY A 46 13.13 1.69 -16.43
N LEU A 47 12.09 1.21 -15.73
CA LEU A 47 10.76 1.03 -16.26
C LEU A 47 9.98 2.35 -16.22
N LEU A 48 9.05 2.50 -17.16
CA LEU A 48 8.09 3.60 -17.11
C LEU A 48 7.28 3.53 -15.82
N HIS A 49 7.09 4.68 -15.19
CA HIS A 49 6.31 4.76 -13.96
C HIS A 49 4.87 4.25 -14.18
N ARG A 50 4.38 3.38 -13.30
CA ARG A 50 3.10 2.66 -13.41
C ARG A 50 3.04 1.64 -14.55
N SER A 51 4.14 0.93 -14.76
CA SER A 51 4.25 -0.19 -15.68
C SER A 51 3.33 -1.35 -15.27
N LYS A 52 2.83 -2.09 -16.27
CA LYS A 52 1.99 -3.29 -16.05
C LYS A 52 2.72 -4.43 -15.33
N TYR A 53 4.05 -4.42 -15.35
CA TYR A 53 4.89 -5.48 -14.78
C TYR A 53 5.19 -5.29 -13.30
N VAL A 54 5.12 -4.05 -12.80
CA VAL A 54 5.35 -3.74 -11.39
C VAL A 54 4.06 -3.21 -10.76
N HIS A 55 3.41 -2.22 -11.36
CA HIS A 55 2.18 -1.66 -10.82
C HIS A 55 0.93 -2.49 -11.13
N ASN A 56 0.94 -3.75 -10.69
CA ASN A 56 -0.10 -4.73 -10.93
C ASN A 56 -0.39 -5.53 -9.68
N LEU A 57 -1.64 -5.63 -9.27
CA LEU A 57 -1.99 -6.35 -8.03
C LEU A 57 -1.53 -7.82 -8.07
N ALA A 58 -1.47 -8.42 -9.25
CA ALA A 58 -0.99 -9.79 -9.43
C ALA A 58 0.47 -9.99 -9.00
N THR A 59 1.32 -8.95 -9.00
CA THR A 59 2.73 -9.06 -8.58
C THR A 59 2.88 -9.15 -7.07
N ALA A 60 1.88 -8.70 -6.30
CA ALA A 60 1.85 -8.87 -4.86
C ALA A 60 1.56 -10.32 -4.44
N ILE A 61 0.86 -11.10 -5.27
CA ILE A 61 0.42 -12.46 -4.93
C ILE A 61 1.60 -13.38 -4.60
N PRO A 62 2.67 -13.47 -5.42
CA PRO A 62 3.84 -14.29 -5.07
C PRO A 62 4.47 -13.90 -3.73
N LEU A 63 4.57 -12.60 -3.43
CA LEU A 63 5.13 -12.11 -2.17
C LEU A 63 4.27 -12.55 -0.97
N ILE A 64 2.94 -12.43 -1.10
CA ILE A 64 1.99 -12.85 -0.07
C ILE A 64 2.05 -14.37 0.15
N LEU A 65 2.12 -15.16 -0.93
CA LEU A 65 2.23 -16.62 -0.84
C LEU A 65 3.55 -17.06 -0.19
N LEU A 66 4.67 -16.45 -0.56
CA LEU A 66 5.96 -16.66 0.13
C LEU A 66 5.90 -16.22 1.60
N GLY A 67 5.02 -15.27 1.92
CA GLY A 67 4.70 -14.83 3.26
C GLY A 67 4.22 -15.94 4.20
N MET A 68 3.70 -17.06 3.68
CA MET A 68 3.35 -18.23 4.49
C MET A 68 4.55 -18.83 5.25
N PHE A 69 5.77 -18.56 4.77
CA PHE A 69 7.01 -19.06 5.36
C PHE A 69 7.88 -17.95 5.98
N SER A 70 7.51 -16.68 5.81
CA SER A 70 8.27 -15.53 6.31
C SER A 70 7.37 -14.32 6.56
N GLU A 71 7.30 -13.88 7.81
CA GLU A 71 6.55 -12.68 8.18
C GLU A 71 7.02 -11.42 7.43
N TRP A 72 8.30 -11.34 7.05
CA TRP A 72 8.86 -10.20 6.33
C TRP A 72 8.40 -10.16 4.88
N MET A 73 8.28 -11.34 4.24
CA MET A 73 7.72 -11.46 2.89
C MET A 73 6.21 -11.15 2.89
N MET A 74 5.50 -11.59 3.93
CA MET A 74 4.09 -11.24 4.13
C MET A 74 3.91 -9.73 4.26
N ALA A 75 4.70 -9.08 5.13
CA ALA A 75 4.70 -7.62 5.30
C ALA A 75 4.94 -6.87 3.99
N LEU A 76 5.97 -7.27 3.24
CA LEU A 76 6.26 -6.71 1.92
C LEU A 76 5.08 -6.86 0.96
N GLY A 77 4.55 -8.08 0.82
CA GLY A 77 3.48 -8.38 -0.12
C GLY A 77 2.20 -7.61 0.18
N LEU A 78 1.80 -7.53 1.46
CA LEU A 78 0.61 -6.79 1.87
C LEU A 78 0.76 -5.28 1.67
N ALA A 79 1.91 -4.70 2.04
CA ALA A 79 2.15 -3.28 1.85
C ALA A 79 2.31 -2.90 0.38
N TYR A 80 2.90 -3.79 -0.43
CA TYR A 80 2.93 -3.66 -1.88
C TYR A 80 1.51 -3.64 -2.46
N ALA A 81 0.68 -4.62 -2.09
CA ALA A 81 -0.71 -4.67 -2.53
C ALA A 81 -1.47 -3.40 -2.13
N HIS A 82 -1.27 -2.92 -0.90
CA HIS A 82 -1.85 -1.65 -0.43
C HIS A 82 -1.42 -0.46 -1.28
N HIS A 83 -0.15 -0.35 -1.65
CA HIS A 83 0.33 0.68 -2.58
C HIS A 83 -0.44 0.63 -3.91
N ILE A 84 -0.50 -0.56 -4.53
CA ILE A 84 -1.19 -0.74 -5.83
C ILE A 84 -2.67 -0.35 -5.72
N ILE A 85 -3.36 -0.82 -4.67
CA ILE A 85 -4.77 -0.50 -4.41
C ILE A 85 -4.95 1.01 -4.27
N LEU A 86 -4.09 1.68 -3.50
CA LEU A 86 -4.17 3.13 -3.34
C LEU A 86 -4.03 3.85 -4.67
N ASP A 87 -3.18 3.36 -5.56
CA ASP A 87 -3.00 3.95 -6.87
C ASP A 87 -4.14 3.72 -7.85
N THR A 88 -4.96 2.70 -7.65
CA THR A 88 -6.21 2.56 -8.42
C THR A 88 -7.18 3.72 -8.18
N THR A 89 -7.05 4.49 -7.09
CA THR A 89 -7.86 5.69 -6.82
C THR A 89 -7.44 6.90 -7.65
N THR A 90 -6.28 6.84 -8.31
CA THR A 90 -5.71 7.96 -9.07
C THR A 90 -6.11 7.93 -10.54
N VAL A 91 -6.02 9.09 -11.22
CA VAL A 91 -6.21 9.22 -12.67
C VAL A 91 -5.20 8.40 -13.47
N THR A 92 -4.01 8.18 -12.92
CA THR A 92 -2.98 7.34 -13.53
C THR A 92 -3.35 5.87 -13.35
N GLY A 93 -3.89 5.50 -12.20
CA GLY A 93 -4.34 4.15 -11.89
C GLY A 93 -3.22 3.14 -11.71
N SER A 94 -3.63 1.88 -11.57
CA SER A 94 -2.75 0.71 -11.54
C SER A 94 -3.45 -0.48 -12.20
N TYR A 95 -2.73 -1.59 -12.41
CA TYR A 95 -3.27 -2.77 -13.06
C TYR A 95 -3.82 -3.78 -12.05
N ILE A 96 -4.92 -4.44 -12.43
CA ILE A 96 -5.40 -5.68 -11.83
C ILE A 96 -5.39 -6.70 -12.97
N CYS A 97 -4.42 -7.61 -12.93
CA CYS A 97 -4.15 -8.55 -14.01
C CYS A 97 -3.89 -7.82 -15.34
N ASN A 98 -4.79 -7.95 -16.32
CA ASN A 98 -4.65 -7.29 -17.63
C ASN A 98 -5.43 -5.98 -17.75
N HIS A 99 -6.17 -5.57 -16.72
CA HIS A 99 -7.03 -4.39 -16.76
C HIS A 99 -6.42 -3.26 -15.95
N ARG A 100 -6.41 -2.05 -16.51
CA ARG A 100 -5.98 -0.85 -15.78
C ARG A 100 -7.19 -0.23 -15.09
N VAL A 101 -7.15 -0.16 -13.77
CA VAL A 101 -8.18 0.45 -12.93
C VAL A 101 -7.72 1.85 -12.52
N ARG A 102 -8.59 2.84 -12.69
CA ARG A 102 -8.31 4.27 -12.48
C ARG A 102 -9.44 4.90 -11.68
N GLY A 103 -9.10 5.90 -10.90
CA GLY A 103 -10.04 6.76 -10.18
C GLY A 103 -9.91 8.21 -10.62
N SER A 104 -10.44 9.11 -9.80
CA SER A 104 -10.51 10.55 -10.12
C SER A 104 -9.42 11.39 -9.45
N LEU A 105 -8.66 10.81 -8.52
CA LEU A 105 -7.69 11.56 -7.71
C LEU A 105 -6.40 11.85 -8.48
N LYS A 106 -5.81 13.00 -8.21
CA LYS A 106 -4.59 13.48 -8.89
C LYS A 106 -3.41 13.40 -7.94
N THR A 107 -2.40 12.60 -8.30
CA THR A 107 -1.19 12.36 -7.49
C THR A 107 -0.45 13.65 -7.10
N GLY A 108 -0.40 14.64 -7.99
CA GLY A 108 0.26 15.93 -7.71
C GLY A 108 -0.56 16.94 -6.89
N ASN A 109 -1.83 16.66 -6.60
CA ASN A 109 -2.69 17.58 -5.85
C ASN A 109 -2.63 17.28 -4.35
N LEU A 110 -2.21 18.26 -3.55
CA LEU A 110 -2.06 18.11 -2.10
C LEU A 110 -3.38 17.71 -1.41
N MET A 111 -4.50 18.34 -1.77
CA MET A 111 -5.81 18.06 -1.16
C MET A 111 -6.25 16.62 -1.39
N HIS A 112 -6.00 16.05 -2.58
CA HIS A 112 -6.32 14.65 -2.86
C HIS A 112 -5.50 13.68 -2.01
N ASN A 113 -4.22 13.99 -1.78
CA ASN A 113 -3.37 13.19 -0.89
C ASN A 113 -3.86 13.29 0.57
N ILE A 114 -4.26 14.49 1.03
CA ILE A 114 -4.85 14.70 2.36
C ILE A 114 -6.15 13.90 2.53
N ILE A 115 -7.05 13.93 1.53
CA ILE A 115 -8.32 13.19 1.57
C ILE A 115 -8.07 11.69 1.79
N ILE A 116 -7.10 11.10 1.09
CA ILE A 116 -6.75 9.68 1.27
C ILE A 116 -6.24 9.40 2.68
N VAL A 117 -5.39 10.26 3.23
CA VAL A 117 -4.91 10.12 4.61
C VAL A 117 -6.08 10.23 5.59
N LEU A 118 -6.98 11.20 5.41
CA LEU A 118 -8.17 11.36 6.25
C LEU A 118 -9.09 10.13 6.18
N ILE A 119 -9.32 9.56 5.00
CA ILE A 119 -10.07 8.32 4.85
C ILE A 119 -9.42 7.21 5.69
N HIS A 120 -8.09 7.04 5.61
CA HIS A 120 -7.39 6.05 6.44
C HIS A 120 -7.57 6.34 7.92
N VAL A 121 -7.43 7.59 8.37
CA VAL A 121 -7.65 7.98 9.78
C VAL A 121 -9.07 7.63 10.22
N PHE A 122 -10.10 8.01 9.47
CA PHE A 122 -11.48 7.75 9.86
C PHE A 122 -11.82 6.26 9.86
N THR A 123 -11.35 5.50 8.87
CA THR A 123 -11.49 4.04 8.86
C THR A 123 -10.76 3.40 10.05
N SER A 124 -9.57 3.90 10.38
CA SER A 124 -8.79 3.45 11.55
C SER A 124 -9.54 3.66 12.85
N LEU A 125 -10.06 4.88 13.05
CA LEU A 125 -10.85 5.23 14.22
C LEU A 125 -12.12 4.38 14.31
N ALA A 126 -12.83 4.18 13.19
CA ALA A 126 -14.02 3.35 13.16
C ALA A 126 -13.73 1.89 13.58
N ILE A 127 -12.66 1.29 13.06
CA ILE A 127 -12.23 -0.07 13.44
C ILE A 127 -11.87 -0.12 14.93
N ILE A 128 -11.14 0.87 15.43
CA ILE A 128 -10.76 0.93 16.84
C ILE A 128 -11.99 1.04 17.75
N ILE A 129 -12.96 1.89 17.41
CA ILE A 129 -14.18 2.09 18.20
C ILE A 129 -15.01 0.81 18.21
N LEU A 130 -15.24 0.22 17.04
CA LEU A 130 -16.08 -0.98 16.92
C LEU A 130 -15.43 -2.23 17.54
N GLY A 131 -14.09 -2.34 17.52
CA GLY A 131 -13.37 -3.48 18.09
C GLY A 131 -13.23 -3.49 19.61
N ASN A 132 -13.71 -2.45 20.32
CA ASN A 132 -13.73 -2.42 21.79
C ASN A 132 -15.10 -2.81 22.39
N TYR A 133 -16.07 -3.16 21.55
CA TYR A 133 -17.38 -3.71 21.92
C TYR A 133 -17.44 -5.20 21.57
#